data_AF-A0A6I9YQG1-F1
#
_entry.id   AF-A0A6I9YQG1-F1
#
_cell.length_a   1.000
_cell.length_b   1.000
_cell.length_c   1.000
_cell.angle_alpha   90.00
_cell.angle_beta   90.00
_cell.angle_gamma   90.00
#
_symmetry.space_group_name_H-M   'P 1'
#
loop_
_entity.id
_entity.type
_entity.pdbx_description
1 polymer ?
#
loop_
_entity_poly.entity_id
_entity_poly.type
_entity_poly.pdbx_seq_one_letter_code
_entity_poly.pdbx_strand_id
1 'polypeptide(L)'
;MFAGLQELGVANGEDLKETLTNCMEPLKAIEQFQTENGILLPSLQSALPFLDLHGTPRLEFHQSVFDELREKLLERVSAIASEGKAEERYKKLEDLLEKSFPLVKMPSIQPVVMCVMKHLPKVPEKKLKLVMADKDLYKACAVEVRRQIWQDNQALFGDEVSPLLKQYILEKENALFSNDLSVLQNFFSPSPKMRRQGEVVQKLTQMIGKNVKLYDMVLQFLRT
;
A
#
# COMPACT_ATOMS: atom_id res chain seq x y z
N MET A 1 12.10 14.72 0.43
CA MET A 1 12.08 15.07 -1.01
C MET A 1 10.78 14.56 -1.59
N PHE A 2 9.88 15.45 -1.98
CA PHE A 2 8.61 15.09 -2.61
C PHE A 2 8.86 14.66 -4.06
N ALA A 3 9.25 13.41 -4.25
CA ALA A 3 9.50 12.85 -5.58
C ALA A 3 8.17 12.65 -6.32
N GLY A 4 8.05 13.21 -7.53
CA GLY A 4 6.93 12.96 -8.46
C GLY A 4 5.95 14.13 -8.67
N LEU A 5 6.00 15.20 -7.86
CA LEU A 5 5.14 16.38 -8.05
C LEU A 5 5.46 17.13 -9.35
N GLN A 6 6.75 17.17 -9.74
CA GLN A 6 7.22 17.80 -10.97
C GLN A 6 6.72 17.07 -12.24
N GLU A 7 6.52 15.75 -12.17
CA GLU A 7 5.95 14.95 -13.27
C GLU A 7 4.45 15.21 -13.46
N LEU A 8 3.79 15.79 -12.45
CA LEU A 8 2.38 16.17 -12.48
C LEU A 8 2.16 17.67 -12.70
N GLY A 9 3.25 18.42 -12.96
CA GLY A 9 3.20 19.87 -13.14
C GLY A 9 2.84 20.64 -11.87
N VAL A 10 3.00 20.03 -10.68
CA VAL A 10 2.78 20.70 -9.40
C VAL A 10 4.11 21.30 -8.94
N ALA A 11 4.12 22.60 -8.66
CA ALA A 11 5.31 23.34 -8.28
C ALA A 11 5.86 22.82 -6.94
N ASN A 12 7.16 22.55 -6.90
CA ASN A 12 7.87 22.09 -5.72
C ASN A 12 8.29 23.25 -4.82
N GLY A 13 8.65 22.95 -3.57
CA GLY A 13 9.27 23.93 -2.66
C GLY A 13 10.59 24.52 -3.19
N GLU A 14 11.27 23.83 -4.12
CA GLU A 14 12.43 24.38 -4.83
C GLU A 14 12.04 25.40 -5.90
N ASP A 15 10.93 25.19 -6.61
CA ASP A 15 10.41 26.18 -7.57
C ASP A 15 9.96 27.45 -6.84
N LEU A 16 9.38 27.32 -5.64
CA LEU A 16 9.09 28.45 -4.76
C LEU A 16 10.37 29.18 -4.33
N LYS A 17 11.41 28.44 -3.93
CA LYS A 17 12.68 29.04 -3.53
C LYS A 17 13.35 29.77 -4.69
N GLU A 18 13.31 29.21 -5.88
CA GLU A 18 13.87 29.82 -7.09
C GLU A 18 13.07 31.06 -7.52
N THR A 19 11.74 31.00 -7.51
CA THR A 19 10.89 32.18 -7.75
C THR A 19 11.12 33.28 -6.72
N LEU A 20 11.22 32.95 -5.43
CA LEU A 20 11.50 33.94 -4.39
C LEU A 20 12.92 34.52 -4.45
N THR A 21 13.89 33.77 -5.00
CA THR A 21 15.27 34.26 -5.16
C THR A 21 15.41 35.16 -6.39
N ASN A 22 14.61 34.93 -7.43
CA ASN A 22 14.68 35.65 -8.70
C ASN A 22 13.66 36.79 -8.84
N CYS A 23 12.63 36.87 -7.98
CA CYS A 23 11.61 37.91 -8.04
C CYS A 23 12.05 39.23 -7.37
N MET A 24 11.78 40.36 -8.04
CA MET A 24 11.98 41.71 -7.48
C MET A 24 10.91 42.08 -6.42
N GLU A 25 9.75 41.42 -6.44
CA GLU A 25 8.64 41.61 -5.49
C GLU A 25 8.22 40.27 -4.86
N PRO A 26 8.81 39.87 -3.72
CA PRO A 26 8.56 38.55 -3.13
C PRO A 26 7.12 38.39 -2.61
N LEU A 27 6.47 39.46 -2.14
CA LEU A 27 5.09 39.37 -1.61
C LEU A 27 4.05 39.01 -2.68
N LYS A 28 4.14 39.60 -3.88
CA LYS A 28 3.23 39.27 -4.99
C LYS A 28 3.48 37.86 -5.51
N ALA A 29 4.74 37.43 -5.56
CA ALA A 29 5.09 36.06 -5.94
C ALA A 29 4.50 35.03 -4.96
N ILE A 30 4.50 35.31 -3.65
CA ILE A 30 3.87 34.45 -2.64
C ILE A 30 2.35 34.40 -2.83
N GLU A 31 1.70 35.55 -3.03
CA GLU A 31 0.25 35.62 -3.23
C GLU A 31 -0.19 34.88 -4.49
N GLN A 32 0.57 35.03 -5.57
CA GLN A 32 0.34 34.29 -6.82
C GLN A 32 0.55 32.78 -6.62
N PHE A 33 1.63 32.38 -5.95
CA PHE A 33 1.88 30.97 -5.65
C PHE A 33 0.80 30.34 -4.77
N GLN A 34 0.31 31.07 -3.77
CA GLN A 34 -0.79 30.64 -2.90
C GLN A 34 -2.12 30.54 -3.66
N THR A 35 -2.35 31.41 -4.64
CA THR A 35 -3.53 31.36 -5.50
C THR A 35 -3.46 30.16 -6.44
N GLU A 36 -2.29 29.88 -7.01
CA GLU A 36 -2.10 28.78 -7.97
C GLU A 36 -2.09 27.39 -7.30
N ASN A 37 -1.50 27.26 -6.10
CA ASN A 37 -1.33 25.98 -5.40
C ASN A 37 -2.31 25.79 -4.22
N GLY A 38 -3.16 26.77 -3.94
CA GLY A 38 -4.16 26.70 -2.88
C GLY A 38 -5.39 25.87 -3.27
N ILE A 39 -6.21 25.52 -2.28
CA ILE A 39 -7.51 24.91 -2.54
C ILE A 39 -8.43 25.98 -3.12
N LEU A 40 -8.63 25.94 -4.44
CA LEU A 40 -9.45 26.89 -5.22
C LEU A 40 -10.96 26.66 -4.99
N LEU A 41 -11.41 26.85 -3.76
CA LEU A 41 -12.83 26.87 -3.42
C LEU A 41 -13.23 28.32 -3.07
N PRO A 42 -14.10 28.97 -3.87
CA PRO A 42 -14.54 30.34 -3.63
C PRO A 42 -15.17 30.55 -2.25
N SER A 43 -15.87 29.54 -1.73
CA SER A 43 -16.43 29.54 -0.37
C SER A 43 -15.38 29.47 0.73
N LEU A 44 -14.23 28.85 0.44
CA LEU A 44 -13.15 28.65 1.40
C LEU A 44 -12.34 29.94 1.62
N GLN A 45 -12.17 30.76 0.60
CA GLN A 45 -11.48 32.06 0.71
C GLN A 45 -12.14 32.98 1.76
N SER A 46 -13.47 32.98 1.84
CA SER A 46 -14.20 33.75 2.86
C SER A 46 -14.21 33.06 4.23
N ALA A 47 -14.05 31.73 4.29
CA ALA A 47 -14.08 30.93 5.51
C ALA A 47 -12.73 30.86 6.26
N LEU A 48 -11.61 30.93 5.53
CA LEU A 48 -10.24 30.86 6.07
C LEU A 48 -9.96 31.93 7.15
N PRO A 49 -10.35 33.22 6.98
CA PRO A 49 -10.17 34.23 8.02
C PRO A 49 -10.91 33.92 9.31
N PHE A 50 -12.06 33.24 9.24
CA PHE A 50 -12.79 32.81 10.44
C PHE A 50 -12.05 31.70 11.17
N LEU A 51 -11.48 30.73 10.44
CA LEU A 51 -10.61 29.68 11.02
C LEU A 51 -9.38 30.28 11.71
N ASP A 52 -8.76 31.29 11.10
CA ASP A 52 -7.62 32.01 11.70
C ASP A 52 -8.04 32.72 12.99
N LEU A 53 -9.24 33.32 13.02
CA LEU A 53 -9.79 33.98 14.20
C LEU A 53 -10.12 33.00 15.33
N HIS A 54 -10.46 31.75 14.99
CA HIS A 54 -10.62 30.64 15.93
C HIS A 54 -9.29 30.02 16.37
N GLY A 55 -8.15 30.57 15.94
CA GLY A 55 -6.81 30.11 16.33
C GLY A 55 -6.44 28.74 15.76
N THR A 56 -7.16 28.26 14.74
CA THR A 56 -6.81 26.99 14.09
C THR A 56 -5.72 27.25 13.05
N PRO A 57 -4.55 26.59 13.16
CA PRO A 57 -3.50 26.80 12.19
C PRO A 57 -3.92 26.25 10.83
N ARG A 58 -3.71 27.05 9.77
CA ARG A 58 -4.07 26.66 8.38
C ARG A 58 -3.47 25.33 7.95
N LEU A 59 -2.29 24.98 8.45
CA LEU A 59 -1.65 23.68 8.19
C LEU A 59 -2.53 22.51 8.65
N GLU A 60 -3.07 22.56 9.86
CA GLU A 60 -3.92 21.49 10.40
C GLU A 60 -5.21 21.36 9.61
N PHE A 61 -5.80 22.49 9.20
CA PHE A 61 -6.96 22.49 8.32
C PHE A 61 -6.66 21.79 6.99
N HIS A 62 -5.56 22.17 6.31
CA HIS A 62 -5.19 21.56 5.04
C HIS A 62 -4.82 20.08 5.17
N GLN A 63 -4.19 19.67 6.28
CA GLN A 63 -3.93 18.26 6.58
C GLN A 63 -5.23 17.48 6.77
N SER A 64 -6.18 18.03 7.53
CA SER A 64 -7.49 17.42 7.76
C SER A 64 -8.28 17.25 6.46
N VAL A 65 -8.35 18.31 5.63
CA VAL A 65 -8.99 18.23 4.31
C VAL A 65 -8.31 17.20 3.42
N PHE A 66 -6.97 17.13 3.45
CA PHE A 66 -6.22 16.14 2.69
C PHE A 66 -6.55 14.71 3.14
N ASP A 67 -6.63 14.46 4.44
CA ASP A 67 -6.98 13.15 4.99
C ASP A 67 -8.43 12.76 4.62
N GLU A 68 -9.39 13.68 4.70
CA GLU A 68 -10.77 13.41 4.29
C GLU A 68 -10.88 13.14 2.77
N LEU A 69 -10.13 13.88 1.94
CA LEU A 69 -10.04 13.62 0.51
C LEU A 69 -9.43 12.25 0.22
N ARG A 70 -8.40 11.84 0.97
CA ARG A 70 -7.81 10.51 0.87
C ARG A 70 -8.86 9.43 1.16
N GLU A 71 -9.63 9.58 2.24
CA GLU A 71 -10.68 8.62 2.61
C GLU A 71 -11.77 8.53 1.55
N LYS A 72 -12.32 9.67 1.09
CA LYS A 72 -13.32 9.69 0.00
C LYS A 72 -12.80 9.07 -1.28
N LEU A 73 -11.52 9.26 -1.58
CA LEU A 73 -10.91 8.67 -2.77
C LEU A 73 -10.72 7.15 -2.61
N LEU A 74 -10.38 6.66 -1.41
CA LEU A 74 -10.36 5.22 -1.11
C LEU A 74 -11.75 4.59 -1.25
N GLU A 75 -12.79 5.26 -0.74
CA GLU A 75 -14.19 4.84 -0.91
C GLU A 75 -14.60 4.83 -2.38
N ARG A 76 -14.16 5.84 -3.15
CA ARG A 76 -14.47 5.89 -4.58
C ARG A 76 -13.77 4.77 -5.35
N VAL A 77 -12.53 4.44 -4.99
CA VAL A 77 -11.80 3.31 -5.57
C VAL A 77 -12.48 1.98 -5.25
N SER A 78 -12.94 1.77 -4.02
CA SER A 78 -13.66 0.55 -3.63
C SER A 78 -15.03 0.45 -4.30
N ALA A 79 -15.73 1.57 -4.49
CA ALA A 79 -16.96 1.63 -5.25
C ALA A 79 -16.71 1.28 -6.73
N ILE A 80 -15.69 1.86 -7.38
CA ILE A 80 -15.31 1.54 -8.77
C ILE A 80 -14.92 0.07 -8.93
N ALA A 81 -14.26 -0.52 -7.91
CA ALA A 81 -13.92 -1.93 -7.94
C ALA A 81 -15.16 -2.85 -7.87
N SER A 82 -16.23 -2.38 -7.23
CA SER A 82 -17.47 -3.13 -6.98
C SER A 82 -18.54 -2.89 -8.05
N GLU A 83 -18.58 -1.70 -8.65
CA GLU A 83 -19.62 -1.25 -9.56
C GLU A 83 -19.13 -1.21 -11.02
N GLY A 84 -19.88 -1.84 -11.93
CA GLY A 84 -19.69 -1.74 -13.38
C GLY A 84 -19.29 -3.05 -14.07
N LYS A 85 -19.16 -2.99 -15.40
CA LYS A 85 -18.70 -4.11 -16.23
C LYS A 85 -17.20 -4.35 -16.00
N ALA A 86 -16.79 -5.63 -15.98
CA ALA A 86 -15.43 -6.04 -15.64
C ALA A 86 -14.33 -5.34 -16.47
N GLU A 87 -14.55 -5.18 -17.78
CA GLU A 87 -13.63 -4.50 -18.70
C GLU A 87 -13.45 -3.01 -18.37
N GLU A 88 -14.54 -2.28 -18.17
CA GLU A 88 -14.50 -0.83 -17.94
C GLU A 88 -13.91 -0.47 -16.57
N ARG A 89 -14.17 -1.29 -15.53
CA ARG A 89 -13.57 -1.07 -14.20
C ARG A 89 -12.06 -1.23 -14.25
N TYR A 90 -11.55 -2.24 -14.95
CA TYR A 90 -10.11 -2.50 -14.99
C TYR A 90 -9.39 -1.41 -15.76
N LYS A 91 -9.95 -0.97 -16.89
CA LYS A 91 -9.40 0.17 -17.64
C LYS A 91 -9.34 1.45 -16.80
N LYS A 92 -10.41 1.79 -16.08
CA LYS A 92 -10.43 2.97 -15.19
C LYS A 92 -9.42 2.85 -14.04
N LEU A 93 -9.25 1.66 -13.47
CA LEU A 93 -8.27 1.41 -12.41
C LEU A 93 -6.83 1.44 -12.95
N GLU A 94 -6.59 0.96 -14.17
CA GLU A 94 -5.30 1.05 -14.85
C GLU A 94 -4.93 2.50 -15.15
N ASP A 95 -5.85 3.29 -15.71
CA ASP A 95 -5.66 4.73 -15.97
C ASP A 95 -5.37 5.50 -14.68
N LEU A 96 -6.12 5.19 -13.60
CA LEU A 96 -5.90 5.79 -12.28
C LEU A 96 -4.54 5.38 -11.72
N LEU A 97 -4.13 4.12 -11.89
CA LEU A 97 -2.83 3.65 -11.48
C LEU A 97 -1.71 4.34 -12.27
N GLU A 98 -1.85 4.57 -13.58
CA GLU A 98 -0.83 5.30 -14.37
C GLU A 98 -0.59 6.71 -13.84
N LYS A 99 -1.65 7.44 -13.49
CA LYS A 99 -1.54 8.81 -12.98
C LYS A 99 -1.04 8.87 -11.53
N SER A 100 -1.40 7.89 -10.72
CA SER A 100 -1.06 7.88 -9.29
C SER A 100 0.27 7.20 -8.95
N PHE A 101 0.79 6.35 -9.84
CA PHE A 101 2.05 5.63 -9.60
C PHE A 101 3.29 6.52 -9.43
N PRO A 102 3.46 7.66 -10.15
CA PRO A 102 4.52 8.63 -9.87
C PRO A 102 4.52 9.12 -8.41
N LEU A 103 3.34 9.19 -7.80
CA LEU A 103 3.14 9.65 -6.43
C LEU A 103 3.28 8.53 -5.38
N VAL A 104 3.62 7.31 -5.77
CA VAL A 104 3.69 6.16 -4.84
C VAL A 104 4.71 6.39 -3.71
N LYS A 105 5.73 7.21 -3.94
CA LYS A 105 6.74 7.59 -2.94
C LYS A 105 6.21 8.57 -1.89
N MET A 106 5.03 9.16 -2.10
CA MET A 106 4.40 10.04 -1.11
C MET A 106 3.59 9.20 -0.10
N PRO A 107 3.95 9.21 1.20
CA PRO A 107 3.27 8.41 2.23
C PRO A 107 1.76 8.66 2.30
N SER A 108 1.32 9.88 1.99
CA SER A 108 -0.09 10.26 2.09
C SER A 108 -0.95 9.71 0.94
N ILE A 109 -0.37 9.43 -0.23
CA ILE A 109 -1.06 8.90 -1.42
C ILE A 109 -0.78 7.40 -1.60
N GLN A 110 0.30 6.89 -1.00
CA GLN A 110 0.66 5.48 -1.02
C GLN A 110 -0.53 4.54 -0.69
N PRO A 111 -1.37 4.76 0.34
CA PRO A 111 -2.50 3.88 0.65
C PRO A 111 -3.51 3.76 -0.51
N VAL A 112 -3.71 4.84 -1.26
CA VAL A 112 -4.58 4.87 -2.43
C VAL A 112 -4.01 3.98 -3.54
N VAL A 113 -2.73 4.15 -3.87
CA VAL A 113 -2.07 3.35 -4.91
C VAL A 113 -2.12 1.86 -4.54
N MET A 114 -1.85 1.54 -3.27
CA MET A 114 -1.94 0.16 -2.77
C MET A 114 -3.36 -0.41 -2.86
N CYS A 115 -4.39 0.40 -2.58
CA CYS A 115 -5.78 0.00 -2.73
C CYS A 115 -6.15 -0.25 -4.21
N VAL A 116 -5.71 0.61 -5.13
CA VAL A 116 -5.94 0.41 -6.57
C VAL A 116 -5.26 -0.87 -7.06
N MET A 117 -4.01 -1.10 -6.67
CA MET A 117 -3.27 -2.31 -7.04
C MET A 117 -3.91 -3.58 -6.49
N LYS A 118 -4.52 -3.53 -5.30
CA LYS A 118 -5.25 -4.65 -4.69
C LYS A 118 -6.41 -5.12 -5.58
N HIS A 119 -7.18 -4.20 -6.15
CA HIS A 119 -8.36 -4.53 -6.95
C HIS A 119 -8.05 -4.90 -8.41
N LEU A 120 -6.80 -4.75 -8.84
CA LEU A 120 -6.35 -5.10 -10.20
C LEU A 120 -5.98 -6.59 -10.30
N PRO A 121 -6.59 -7.34 -11.23
CA PRO A 121 -6.35 -8.77 -11.39
C PRO A 121 -4.95 -9.07 -11.93
N LYS A 122 -4.40 -8.16 -12.75
CA LYS A 122 -3.04 -8.22 -13.27
C LYS A 122 -2.45 -6.81 -13.26
N VAL A 123 -1.46 -6.58 -12.41
CA VAL A 123 -0.73 -5.31 -12.36
C VAL A 123 0.37 -5.33 -13.43
N PRO A 124 0.62 -4.22 -14.15
CA PRO A 124 1.69 -4.15 -15.14
C PRO A 124 3.07 -4.48 -14.56
N GLU A 125 3.81 -5.39 -15.21
CA GLU A 125 5.14 -5.87 -14.76
C GLU A 125 6.15 -4.74 -14.54
N LYS A 126 6.09 -3.67 -15.35
CA LYS A 126 6.95 -2.49 -15.20
C LYS A 126 6.78 -1.84 -13.81
N LYS A 127 5.54 -1.73 -13.33
CA LYS A 127 5.20 -1.15 -12.04
C LYS A 127 5.58 -2.10 -10.90
N LEU A 128 5.41 -3.41 -11.10
CA LEU A 128 5.83 -4.44 -10.13
C LEU A 128 7.36 -4.41 -9.90
N LYS A 129 8.17 -4.28 -10.97
CA LYS A 129 9.63 -4.15 -10.83
C LYS A 129 10.05 -2.93 -10.01
N LEU A 130 9.36 -1.81 -10.16
CA LEU A 130 9.62 -0.59 -9.39
C LEU A 130 9.23 -0.75 -7.92
N VAL A 131 8.13 -1.45 -7.64
CA VAL A 131 7.73 -1.81 -6.25
C VAL A 131 8.72 -2.79 -5.63
N MET A 132 9.26 -3.74 -6.40
CA MET A 132 10.29 -4.68 -5.90
C MET A 132 11.61 -3.99 -5.56
N ALA A 133 11.95 -2.91 -6.28
CA ALA A 133 13.18 -2.16 -6.04
C ALA A 133 13.14 -1.39 -4.70
N ASP A 134 11.95 -1.10 -4.18
CA ASP A 134 11.75 -0.32 -2.96
C ASP A 134 11.17 -1.20 -1.83
N LYS A 135 11.99 -1.43 -0.80
CA LYS A 135 11.65 -2.31 0.33
C LYS A 135 10.46 -1.81 1.15
N ASP A 136 10.26 -0.49 1.23
CA ASP A 136 9.19 0.10 2.02
C ASP A 136 7.86 0.03 1.28
N LEU A 137 7.89 0.21 -0.06
CA LEU A 137 6.73 -0.03 -0.91
C LEU A 137 6.31 -1.50 -0.87
N TYR A 138 7.26 -2.43 -1.00
CA TYR A 138 6.99 -3.86 -0.94
C TYR A 138 6.31 -4.29 0.37
N LYS A 139 6.74 -3.73 1.50
CA LYS A 139 6.11 -3.97 2.82
C LYS A 139 4.70 -3.40 2.91
N ALA A 140 4.43 -2.24 2.31
CA ALA A 140 3.10 -1.64 2.31
C ALA A 140 2.12 -2.31 1.34
N CYS A 141 2.60 -3.10 0.38
CA CYS A 141 1.73 -3.81 -0.56
C CYS A 141 0.85 -4.87 0.12
N ALA A 142 -0.41 -4.94 -0.33
CA ALA A 142 -1.32 -6.00 0.03
C ALA A 142 -0.80 -7.37 -0.45
N VAL A 143 -1.16 -8.43 0.29
CA VAL A 143 -0.75 -9.81 -0.03
C VAL A 143 -1.16 -10.23 -1.44
N GLU A 144 -2.28 -9.73 -1.96
CA GLU A 144 -2.76 -9.99 -3.33
C GLU A 144 -1.79 -9.47 -4.40
N VAL A 145 -1.18 -8.31 -4.17
CA VAL A 145 -0.16 -7.73 -5.06
C VAL A 145 1.15 -8.51 -4.93
N ARG A 146 1.55 -8.86 -3.70
CA ARG A 146 2.74 -9.70 -3.47
C ARG A 146 2.62 -11.07 -4.14
N ARG A 147 1.43 -11.68 -4.15
CA ARG A 147 1.16 -12.91 -4.91
C ARG A 147 1.42 -12.80 -6.39
N GLN A 148 1.18 -11.63 -7.00
CA GLN A 148 1.50 -11.43 -8.41
C GLN A 148 3.02 -11.38 -8.61
N ILE A 149 3.74 -10.71 -7.71
CA ILE A 149 5.22 -10.68 -7.71
C ILE A 149 5.80 -12.08 -7.52
N TRP A 150 5.28 -12.85 -6.57
CA TRP A 150 5.76 -14.21 -6.25
C TRP A 150 5.53 -15.23 -7.36
N GLN A 151 4.53 -15.02 -8.22
CA GLN A 151 4.30 -15.90 -9.38
C GLN A 151 5.45 -15.83 -10.38
N ASP A 152 6.04 -14.66 -10.52
CA ASP A 152 7.12 -14.40 -11.49
C ASP A 152 8.51 -14.51 -10.84
N ASN A 153 8.61 -14.44 -9.51
CA ASN A 153 9.87 -14.52 -8.78
C ASN A 153 9.83 -15.53 -7.61
N GLN A 154 10.26 -16.77 -7.90
CA GLN A 154 10.29 -17.88 -6.95
C GLN A 154 11.26 -17.66 -5.78
N ALA A 155 12.39 -16.98 -5.99
CA ALA A 155 13.40 -16.76 -4.95
C ALA A 155 12.85 -15.90 -3.81
N LEU A 156 12.20 -14.78 -4.15
CA LEU A 156 11.57 -13.89 -3.15
C LEU A 156 10.45 -14.57 -2.38
N PHE A 157 9.69 -15.45 -3.04
CA PHE A 157 8.67 -16.23 -2.36
C PHE A 157 9.28 -17.24 -1.39
N GLY A 158 10.38 -17.89 -1.78
CA GLY A 158 11.15 -18.77 -0.92
C GLY A 158 11.69 -18.06 0.32
N ASP A 159 12.20 -16.84 0.17
CA ASP A 159 12.71 -16.03 1.29
C ASP A 159 11.62 -15.64 2.30
N GLU A 160 10.38 -15.42 1.86
CA GLU A 160 9.25 -15.11 2.73
C GLU A 160 8.65 -16.36 3.40
N VAL A 161 8.64 -17.50 2.69
CA VAL A 161 8.05 -18.75 3.18
C VAL A 161 9.02 -19.54 4.07
N SER A 162 10.32 -19.50 3.79
CA SER A 162 11.37 -20.18 4.57
C SER A 162 11.34 -19.86 6.07
N PRO A 163 11.26 -18.59 6.52
CA PRO A 163 11.19 -18.29 7.96
C PRO A 163 9.92 -18.83 8.61
N LEU A 164 8.79 -18.85 7.89
CA LEU A 164 7.55 -19.45 8.40
C LEU A 164 7.67 -20.97 8.56
N LEU A 165 8.25 -21.65 7.57
CA LEU A 165 8.50 -23.09 7.67
C LEU A 165 9.46 -23.41 8.82
N LYS A 166 10.54 -22.62 8.98
CA LYS A 166 11.47 -22.75 10.12
C LYS A 166 10.76 -22.52 11.45
N GLN A 167 9.92 -21.50 11.56
CA GLN A 167 9.11 -21.25 12.76
C GLN A 167 8.19 -22.44 13.06
N TYR A 168 7.55 -23.01 12.04
CA TYR A 168 6.71 -24.19 12.21
C TYR A 168 7.49 -25.41 12.70
N ILE A 169 8.68 -25.66 12.13
CA ILE A 169 9.57 -26.74 12.56
C ILE A 169 9.97 -26.54 14.02
N LEU A 170 10.45 -25.35 14.38
CA LEU A 170 10.83 -25.01 15.76
C LEU A 170 9.67 -25.14 16.75
N GLU A 171 8.47 -24.69 16.39
CA GLU A 171 7.28 -24.85 17.24
C GLU A 171 6.96 -26.34 17.48
N LYS A 172 7.12 -27.18 16.45
CA LYS A 172 6.89 -28.63 16.57
C LYS A 172 8.01 -29.32 17.36
N GLU A 173 9.26 -28.96 17.15
CA GLU A 173 10.40 -29.44 17.95
C GLU A 173 10.22 -29.06 19.42
N ASN A 174 9.91 -27.80 19.73
CA ASN A 174 9.65 -27.35 21.10
C ASN A 174 8.47 -28.09 21.74
N ALA A 175 7.41 -28.37 20.99
CA ALA A 175 6.28 -29.17 21.49
C ALA A 175 6.65 -30.65 21.72
N LEU A 176 7.60 -31.20 20.96
CA LEU A 176 8.09 -32.56 21.12
C LEU A 176 9.10 -32.69 22.28
N PHE A 177 9.93 -31.65 22.51
CA PHE A 177 10.95 -31.61 23.56
C PHE A 177 10.46 -30.97 24.87
N SER A 178 9.28 -30.34 24.88
CA SER A 178 8.65 -29.84 26.10
C SER A 178 8.31 -31.01 27.03
N ASN A 179 8.73 -30.87 28.29
CA ASN A 179 8.50 -31.85 29.35
C ASN A 179 7.10 -31.70 30.00
N ASP A 180 6.20 -30.89 29.40
CA ASP A 180 4.80 -30.79 29.81
C ASP A 180 4.04 -32.06 29.42
N LEU A 181 4.24 -33.06 30.27
CA LEU A 181 3.63 -34.37 30.25
C LEU A 181 2.11 -34.30 30.53
N SER A 182 1.32 -33.67 29.65
CA SER A 182 -0.12 -33.97 29.52
C SER A 182 -0.33 -35.12 28.51
N VAL A 183 0.48 -36.17 28.68
CA VAL A 183 0.66 -37.33 27.80
C VAL A 183 -0.57 -38.21 27.60
N LEU A 184 -1.77 -37.85 28.06
CA LEU A 184 -2.91 -38.78 28.00
C LEU A 184 -4.11 -38.40 27.12
N GLN A 185 -4.08 -37.33 26.30
CA GLN A 185 -5.25 -37.08 25.43
C GLN A 185 -5.06 -36.85 23.93
N ASN A 186 -3.86 -36.72 23.32
CA ASN A 186 -3.74 -36.66 21.84
C ASN A 186 -2.36 -37.11 21.33
N PHE A 187 -2.06 -38.41 21.43
CA PHE A 187 -0.79 -39.02 21.01
C PHE A 187 -0.37 -38.66 19.56
N PHE A 188 0.80 -38.00 19.46
CA PHE A 188 1.65 -37.73 18.29
C PHE A 188 1.23 -36.74 17.21
N SER A 189 0.02 -36.19 17.21
CA SER A 189 -0.20 -34.97 16.42
C SER A 189 -1.43 -34.18 16.86
N PRO A 190 -1.38 -32.84 16.77
CA PRO A 190 -2.61 -32.05 16.87
C PRO A 190 -3.59 -32.53 15.80
N SER A 191 -4.88 -32.58 16.17
CA SER A 191 -5.94 -33.01 15.25
C SER A 191 -5.85 -32.23 13.93
N PRO A 192 -6.25 -32.82 12.79
CA PRO A 192 -6.17 -32.14 11.50
C PRO A 192 -6.87 -30.78 11.47
N LYS A 193 -7.93 -30.62 12.29
CA LYS A 193 -8.62 -29.33 12.48
C LYS A 193 -7.74 -28.31 13.19
N MET A 194 -7.11 -28.70 14.30
CA MET A 194 -6.21 -27.83 15.07
C MET A 194 -4.97 -27.44 14.26
N ARG A 195 -4.44 -28.37 13.44
CA ARG A 195 -3.29 -28.10 12.55
C ARG A 195 -3.61 -27.07 11.47
N ARG A 196 -4.82 -27.13 10.88
CA ARG A 196 -5.30 -26.14 9.90
C ARG A 196 -5.54 -24.77 10.52
N GLN A 197 -5.77 -24.70 11.83
CA GLN A 197 -5.94 -23.46 12.58
C GLN A 197 -4.62 -22.86 13.09
N GLY A 198 -3.50 -23.56 12.92
CA GLY A 198 -2.19 -23.04 13.32
C GLY A 198 -1.85 -21.75 12.58
N GLU A 199 -1.31 -20.77 13.31
CA GLU A 199 -1.03 -19.43 12.80
C GLU A 199 -0.17 -19.46 11.53
N VAL A 200 0.87 -20.30 11.51
CA VAL A 200 1.75 -20.46 10.34
C VAL A 200 1.01 -21.01 9.13
N VAL A 201 0.16 -22.02 9.32
CA VAL A 201 -0.60 -22.66 8.23
C VAL A 201 -1.67 -21.71 7.68
N GLN A 202 -2.31 -20.94 8.55
CA GLN A 202 -3.27 -19.90 8.15
C GLN A 202 -2.58 -18.77 7.36
N LYS A 203 -1.42 -18.28 7.85
CA LYS A 203 -0.61 -17.28 7.12
C LYS A 203 -0.17 -17.80 5.76
N LEU A 204 0.30 -19.05 5.68
CA LEU A 204 0.72 -19.67 4.42
C LEU A 204 -0.47 -19.82 3.45
N THR A 205 -1.63 -20.26 3.96
CA THR A 205 -2.87 -20.35 3.16
C THR A 205 -3.32 -18.98 2.68
N GLN A 206 -3.22 -17.95 3.52
CA GLN A 206 -3.48 -16.56 3.16
C GLN A 206 -2.42 -16.00 2.21
N MET A 207 -1.20 -16.51 2.17
CA MET A 207 -0.21 -16.09 1.17
C MET A 207 -0.42 -16.75 -0.17
N ILE A 208 -0.80 -18.03 -0.22
CA ILE A 208 -1.04 -18.75 -1.49
C ILE A 208 -2.39 -18.36 -2.11
N GLY A 209 -3.45 -18.31 -1.28
CA GLY A 209 -4.82 -18.08 -1.72
C GLY A 209 -5.30 -19.06 -2.78
N LYS A 210 -5.78 -18.53 -3.91
CA LYS A 210 -6.34 -19.31 -5.03
C LYS A 210 -5.32 -19.61 -6.14
N ASN A 211 -4.05 -19.26 -5.97
CA ASN A 211 -3.07 -19.40 -7.03
C ASN A 211 -2.41 -20.80 -7.01
N VAL A 212 -2.63 -21.57 -8.07
CA VAL A 212 -2.12 -22.95 -8.20
C VAL A 212 -0.59 -22.98 -8.31
N LYS A 213 0.03 -22.03 -9.02
CA LYS A 213 1.49 -21.99 -9.18
C LYS A 213 2.19 -21.77 -7.83
N LEU A 214 1.69 -20.84 -7.02
CA LEU A 214 2.21 -20.60 -5.67
C LEU A 214 2.06 -21.84 -4.77
N TYR A 215 0.93 -22.53 -4.88
CA TYR A 215 0.69 -23.77 -4.15
C TYR A 215 1.70 -24.87 -4.52
N ASP A 216 1.91 -25.09 -5.82
CA ASP A 216 2.86 -26.09 -6.30
C ASP A 216 4.30 -25.77 -5.91
N MET A 217 4.68 -24.49 -5.90
CA MET A 217 6.00 -24.06 -5.43
C MET A 217 6.17 -24.33 -3.93
N VAL A 218 5.17 -24.03 -3.09
CA VAL A 218 5.23 -24.40 -1.66
C VAL A 218 5.35 -25.91 -1.48
N LEU A 219 4.62 -26.70 -2.27
CA LEU A 219 4.75 -28.15 -2.24
C LEU A 219 6.15 -28.62 -2.61
N GLN A 220 6.82 -27.99 -3.59
CA GLN A 220 8.21 -28.28 -3.91
C GLN A 220 9.12 -27.95 -2.72
N PHE A 221 9.00 -26.77 -2.12
CA PHE A 221 9.80 -26.39 -0.94
C PHE A 221 9.58 -27.31 0.27
N LEU A 222 8.38 -27.89 0.44
CA LEU A 222 8.09 -28.85 1.51
C LEU A 222 8.60 -30.27 1.23
N ARG A 223 8.80 -30.61 -0.05
CA ARG A 223 9.32 -31.93 -0.48
C ARG A 223 10.83 -31.99 -0.47
N THR A 224 11.49 -30.83 -0.49
CA THR A 224 12.96 -30.70 -0.51
C THR A 224 13.46 -30.49 0.91
#